data_AF-A0A967WNW8-F1
#
_entry.id   AF-A0A967WNW8-F1
#
_cell.length_a   1.000
_cell.length_b   1.000
_cell.length_c   1.000
_cell.angle_alpha   90.00
_cell.angle_beta   90.00
_cell.angle_gamma   90.00
#
_symmetry.space_group_name_H-M   'P 1'
#
loop_
_entity.id
_entity.type
_entity.pdbx_description
1 polymer ?
#
loop_
_entity_poly.entity_id
_entity_poly.type
_entity_poly.pdbx_seq_one_letter_code
_entity_poly.pdbx_strand_id
1 'polypeptide(L)' 'GAYGLIRIALPMFPEQFRYFVVDVPIIPVLAVISIVYGALVCMAQWDLKRLIAYSSVAHMGYVTLGLCAAAAGIGM' A
#
# COMPACT_ATOMS: atom_id res chain seq x y z
N GLY A 1 2.72 3.62 9.46
CA GLY A 1 2.84 2.74 8.28
C GLY A 1 3.75 3.35 7.23
N ALA A 2 3.21 4.24 6.40
CA ALA A 2 3.92 4.82 5.25
C ALA A 2 5.27 5.48 5.58
N TYR A 3 5.38 6.23 6.68
CA TYR A 3 6.65 6.84 7.10
C TYR A 3 7.78 5.82 7.32
N GLY A 4 7.47 4.66 7.89
CA GLY A 4 8.45 3.58 8.10
C GLY A 4 8.92 2.97 6.79
N LEU A 5 8.01 2.79 5.82
CA LEU A 5 8.36 2.35 4.47
C LEU A 5 9.30 3.36 3.79
N ILE A 6 8.97 4.65 3.88
CA ILE A 6 9.72 5.71 3.20
C ILE A 6 11.07 5.97 3.85
N ARG A 7 11.13 6.03 5.18
CA ARG A 7 12.31 6.53 5.89
C ARG A 7 13.21 5.44 6.45
N ILE A 8 12.71 4.21 6.56
CA ILE A 8 13.49 3.07 7.06
C ILE A 8 13.66 2.04 5.94
N ALA A 9 12.58 1.49 5.40
CA ALA A 9 12.67 0.37 4.45
C ALA A 9 13.37 0.75 3.14
N LEU A 10 12.99 1.87 2.52
CA LEU A 10 13.60 2.39 1.28
C LEU A 10 15.11 2.64 1.39
N PRO A 11 15.63 3.42 2.35
CA PRO A 11 17.07 3.68 2.43
C PRO A 11 17.89 2.49 2.92
N MET A 12 17.29 1.57 3.68
CA MET A 12 17.99 0.41 4.23
C MET A 12 18.13 -0.73 3.21
N PHE A 13 17.14 -0.91 2.32
CA PHE A 13 17.10 -1.99 1.32
C PHE A 13 16.61 -1.52 -0.06
N PRO A 14 17.34 -0.62 -0.74
CA PRO A 14 16.87 0.00 -1.99
C PRO A 14 16.75 -1.01 -3.15
N GLU A 15 17.72 -1.91 -3.31
CA GLU A 15 17.72 -2.91 -4.40
C GLU A 15 16.59 -3.94 -4.23
N GLN A 16 16.34 -4.39 -3.00
CA GLN A 16 15.25 -5.31 -2.70
C GLN A 16 13.90 -4.61 -2.89
N PHE A 17 13.79 -3.33 -2.53
CA PHE A 17 12.58 -2.56 -2.76
C PHE A 17 12.26 -2.45 -4.25
N ARG A 18 13.27 -2.18 -5.10
CA ARG A 18 13.12 -2.23 -6.56
C ARG A 18 12.64 -3.61 -7.03
N TYR A 19 13.29 -4.68 -6.58
CA TYR A 19 12.94 -6.03 -6.97
C TYR A 19 11.47 -6.37 -6.68
N PHE A 20 10.95 -6.02 -5.50
CA PHE A 20 9.56 -6.30 -5.11
C PHE A 20 8.51 -5.33 -5.69
N VAL A 21 8.95 -4.23 -6.30
CA VAL A 21 8.07 -3.25 -6.94
C VAL A 21 8.03 -3.44 -8.46
N VAL A 22 9.17 -3.69 -9.09
CA VAL A 22 9.34 -3.70 -10.55
C VAL A 22 9.48 -5.11 -11.10
N ASP A 23 10.44 -5.89 -10.62
CA ASP A 23 10.76 -7.22 -11.18
C ASP A 23 9.72 -8.28 -10.77
N VAL A 24 9.28 -8.24 -9.51
CA VAL A 24 8.27 -9.13 -8.94
C VAL A 24 7.25 -8.28 -8.18
N PRO A 25 6.19 -7.78 -8.85
CA PRO A 25 5.33 -6.69 -8.36
C PRO A 25 4.36 -7.13 -7.24
N ILE A 26 4.87 -7.70 -6.16
CA ILE A 26 4.08 -8.23 -5.04
C ILE A 26 3.48 -7.09 -4.23
N ILE A 27 4.27 -6.06 -3.91
CA ILE A 27 3.83 -4.92 -3.09
C ILE A 27 2.72 -4.12 -3.78
N PRO A 28 2.84 -3.70 -5.06
CA PRO A 28 1.76 -2.98 -5.74
C PRO A 28 0.50 -3.84 -5.90
N VAL A 29 0.62 -5.15 -6.16
CA VAL A 29 -0.54 -6.05 -6.22
C VAL A 29 -1.26 -6.13 -4.87
N LEU A 30 -0.52 -6.33 -3.77
CA LEU A 30 -1.09 -6.33 -2.42
C LEU A 30 -1.73 -4.98 -2.05
N ALA A 31 -1.18 -3.87 -2.53
CA ALA A 31 -1.76 -2.55 -2.33
C ALA A 31 -3.13 -2.43 -3.03
N VAL A 32 -3.24 -2.89 -4.29
CA VAL A 32 -4.51 -2.93 -5.01
C VAL A 32 -5.51 -3.85 -4.32
N ILE A 33 -5.08 -5.04 -3.89
CA ILE A 33 -5.93 -5.96 -3.12
C ILE A 33 -6.45 -5.28 -1.85
N SER A 34 -5.59 -4.55 -1.12
CA SER A 34 -5.99 -3.83 0.10
C SER A 34 -7.02 -2.73 -0.18
N ILE A 35 -6.90 -2.03 -1.31
CA ILE A 35 -7.88 -1.02 -1.74
C ILE A 35 -9.24 -1.68 -2.00
N VAL A 36 -9.26 -2.69 -2.87
CA VAL A 36 -10.51 -3.33 -3.31
C VAL A 36 -11.15 -4.11 -2.16
N TYR A 37 -10.39 -4.98 -1.50
CA TYR A 37 -10.89 -5.79 -0.40
C TYR A 37 -11.28 -4.93 0.80
N GLY A 38 -10.49 -3.89 1.13
CA GLY A 38 -10.83 -2.95 2.19
C GLY A 38 -12.15 -2.22 1.91
N ALA A 39 -12.38 -1.79 0.66
CA ALA A 39 -13.63 -1.17 0.25
C ALA A 39 -14.83 -2.13 0.31
N LEU A 40 -14.66 -3.37 -0.17
CA LEU A 40 -15.71 -4.40 -0.12
C LEU A 40 -16.11 -4.74 1.32
N VAL A 41 -15.13 -4.93 2.21
CA VAL A 41 -15.38 -5.21 3.63
C VAL A 41 -16.05 -4.02 4.32
N CYS A 42 -15.67 -2.79 3.97
CA CYS A 42 -16.28 -1.56 4.47
C CYS A 42 -17.78 -1.50 4.15
N MET A 43 -18.18 -1.83 2.91
CA MET A 43 -19.59 -1.84 2.51
C MET A 43 -20.45 -2.86 3.26
N ALA A 44 -19.84 -3.94 3.76
CA ALA A 44 -20.54 -4.95 4.54
C ALA A 44 -20.69 -4.59 6.03
N GLN A 45 -20.11 -3.47 6.49
CA GLN A 45 -20.19 -3.07 7.89
C GLN A 45 -21.44 -2.24 8.21
N TRP A 46 -22.06 -2.55 9.35
CA TRP A 46 -23.24 -1.84 9.88
C TRP A 46 -22.86 -0.87 11.02
N ASP A 47 -21.71 -1.10 11.66
CA ASP A 47 -21.20 -0.25 12.74
C ASP A 47 -20.36 0.91 12.20
N LEU A 48 -20.73 2.15 12.53
CA LEU A 48 -20.02 3.36 12.11
C LEU A 48 -18.53 3.35 12.50
N LYS A 49 -18.20 2.90 13.70
CA LYS A 49 -16.79 2.79 14.15
C LYS A 49 -15.97 1.84 13.28
N ARG A 50 -16.55 0.72 12.86
CA ARG A 50 -15.88 -0.26 11.98
C ARG A 50 -15.77 0.28 10.56
N LEU A 51 -16.81 0.95 10.07
CA LEU A 51 -16.82 1.59 8.76
C LEU A 51 -15.67 2.59 8.62
N ILE A 52 -15.45 3.45 9.62
CA ILE A 52 -14.34 4.43 9.63
C ILE A 52 -12.96 3.73 9.70
N ALA A 53 -12.87 2.60 10.42
CA ALA A 53 -11.63 1.84 10.50
C ALA A 53 -11.27 1.19 9.15
N TYR A 54 -12.21 0.51 8.50
CA TYR A 54 -11.95 -0.17 7.22
C TYR A 54 -11.75 0.79 6.05
N SER A 55 -12.41 1.95 6.04
CA SER A 55 -12.13 2.98 5.04
C SER A 55 -10.70 3.52 5.14
N SER A 56 -10.14 3.62 6.35
CA SER A 56 -8.74 3.99 6.58
C SER A 56 -7.76 2.95 6.04
N VAL A 57 -8.11 1.65 6.10
CA VAL A 57 -7.29 0.56 5.53
C VAL A 57 -7.25 0.65 4.00
N ALA A 58 -8.40 0.85 3.36
CA ALA A 58 -8.46 1.08 1.92
C ALA A 58 -7.64 2.33 1.52
N HIS A 59 -7.72 3.40 2.30
CA HIS A 59 -6.95 4.63 2.07
C HIS A 59 -5.44 4.42 2.18
N MET A 60 -4.98 3.63 3.15
CA MET A 60 -3.56 3.29 3.28
C MET A 60 -3.05 2.47 2.09
N GLY A 61 -3.90 1.65 1.46
CA GLY A 61 -3.57 0.96 0.21
C GLY A 61 -3.18 1.92 -0.92
N TYR A 62 -3.88 3.05 -1.07
CA TYR A 62 -3.51 4.08 -2.04
C TYR A 62 -2.14 4.72 -1.75
N VAL A 63 -1.82 4.94 -0.47
CA VAL A 63 -0.52 5.51 -0.08
C VAL A 63 0.62 4.54 -0.45
N THR A 64 0.44 3.24 -0.18
CA THR A 64 1.43 2.22 -0.54
C THR A 64 1.57 2.08 -2.06
N LEU A 65 0.47 2.10 -2.81
CA LEU A 65 0.49 2.05 -4.27
C LEU A 65 1.19 3.29 -4.87
N GLY A 66 0.89 4.48 -4.35
CA GLY A 66 1.54 5.73 -4.75
C GLY A 66 3.05 5.72 -4.49
N LEU A 67 3.49 5.09 -3.39
CA LEU A 67 4.91 4.92 -3.11
C LEU A 67 5.58 3.99 -4.13
N CYS A 68 4.93 2.89 -4.49
CA CYS A 68 5.43 1.97 -5.53
C CYS A 68 5.52 2.66 -6.88
N ALA A 69 4.51 3.46 -7.24
CA ALA A 69 4.51 4.24 -8.47
C ALA A 69 5.64 5.29 -8.48
N ALA A 70 5.88 5.97 -7.35
CA ALA A 70 7.00 6.89 -7.21
C ALA A 70 8.34 6.14 -7.37
N ALA A 71 8.53 5.01 -6.69
CA ALA A 71 9.76 4.21 -6.80
C ALA A 71 10.04 3.79 -8.25
N ALA A 72 9.03 3.24 -8.94
CA ALA A 72 9.13 2.85 -10.35
C ALA A 72 9.43 4.05 -11.27
N GLY A 73 8.83 5.23 -11.00
CA GLY A 73 9.06 6.44 -11.79
C GLY A 73 10.46 7.04 -11.65
N ILE A 74 11.15 6.78 -10.52
CA ILE A 74 12.52 7.28 -10.27
C ILE A 74 13.58 6.27 -10.76
N GLY A 75 13.16 5.12 -11.32
CA GLY A 75 14.07 4.04 -11.74
C GLY A 75 14.76 3.31 -10.58
N MET A 76 14.18 3.44 -9.38
CA MET A 76 14.36 2.48 -8.29
C MET A 76 13.40 1.31 -8.56
#